data_AF-A0A8C3JPI5-F1
#
_entry.id   AF-A0A8C3JPI5-F1
#
_cell.length_a   1.000
_cell.length_b   1.000
_cell.length_c   1.000
_cell.angle_alpha   90.00
_cell.angle_beta   90.00
_cell.angle_gamma   90.00
#
_symmetry.space_group_name_H-M   'P 1'
#
loop_
_entity.id
_entity.type
_entity.pdbx_description
1 polymer ?
#
loop_
_entity_poly.entity_id
_entity_poly.type
_entity_poly.pdbx_seq_one_letter_code
_entity_poly.pdbx_strand_id
1 'polypeptide(L)'
;MAQWKSHVLPLVRPQPMNQGVITTFKTCYLEETFSKLIQETTGKENPCLNNFWRQFNIMDGIDNISITWEEVTIQCMSGLWQK
;
A
#
# COMPACT_ATOMS: atom_id res chain seq x y z
N MET A 1 -16.29 -41.91 -20.34
CA MET A 1 -16.48 -40.92 -19.25
C MET A 1 -15.12 -40.71 -18.59
N ALA A 2 -14.39 -39.67 -18.99
CA ALA A 2 -13.03 -39.42 -18.51
C ALA A 2 -13.07 -38.68 -17.17
N GLN A 3 -12.53 -39.31 -16.12
CA GLN A 3 -12.34 -38.73 -14.79
C GLN A 3 -11.15 -37.76 -14.82
N TRP A 4 -11.43 -36.46 -14.83
CA TRP A 4 -10.42 -35.44 -14.62
C TRP A 4 -10.24 -35.22 -13.11
N LYS A 5 -9.27 -35.93 -12.51
CA LYS A 5 -8.78 -35.57 -11.17
C LYS A 5 -8.03 -34.24 -11.30
N SER A 6 -8.63 -33.17 -10.77
CA SER A 6 -8.01 -31.86 -10.65
C SER A 6 -6.67 -31.99 -9.91
N HIS A 7 -5.56 -31.96 -10.65
CA HIS A 7 -4.24 -31.68 -10.09
C HIS A 7 -4.18 -30.17 -9.85
N VAL A 8 -4.71 -29.75 -8.71
CA VAL A 8 -4.44 -28.40 -8.20
C VAL A 8 -2.96 -28.39 -7.82
N LEU A 9 -2.14 -27.63 -8.55
CA LEU A 9 -0.80 -27.28 -8.12
C LEU A 9 -0.89 -26.76 -6.68
N PRO A 10 0.02 -27.12 -5.77
CA PRO A 10 -0.06 -26.67 -4.38
C PRO A 10 -0.12 -25.15 -4.40
N LEU A 11 -1.28 -24.62 -4.03
CA LEU A 11 -1.50 -23.19 -3.90
C LEU A 11 -0.43 -22.69 -2.93
N VAL A 12 0.54 -21.90 -3.43
CA VAL A 12 1.52 -21.24 -2.59
C VAL A 12 0.74 -20.40 -1.60
N ARG A 13 0.59 -20.89 -0.36
CA ARG A 13 -0.10 -20.14 0.68
C ARG A 13 0.74 -18.90 0.93
N PRO A 14 0.18 -17.68 0.78
CA PRO A 14 0.93 -16.46 1.04
C PRO A 14 1.40 -16.52 2.50
N GLN A 15 2.70 -16.37 2.72
CA GLN A 15 3.26 -16.43 4.07
C GLN A 15 2.66 -15.28 4.90
N PRO A 16 2.28 -15.51 6.18
CA PRO A 16 1.69 -14.47 7.04
C PRO A 16 2.56 -13.21 7.12
N MET A 17 3.88 -13.38 7.11
CA MET A 17 4.84 -12.28 7.04
C MET A 17 4.65 -11.42 5.77
N ASN A 18 4.52 -12.05 4.59
CA ASN A 18 4.27 -11.31 3.35
C ASN A 18 2.94 -10.56 3.40
N GLN A 19 1.90 -11.16 3.99
CA GLN A 19 0.62 -10.48 4.16
C GLN A 19 0.70 -9.29 5.12
N GLY A 20 1.42 -9.44 6.24
CA GLY A 20 1.66 -8.38 7.21
C GLY A 20 2.41 -7.20 6.59
N VAL A 21 3.54 -7.47 5.93
CA VAL A 21 4.34 -6.43 5.26
C VAL A 21 3.54 -5.71 4.17
N ILE A 22 2.81 -6.45 3.32
CA ILE A 22 1.96 -5.84 2.28
C ILE A 22 0.87 -4.97 2.90
N THR A 23 0.26 -5.41 4.01
CA THR A 23 -0.81 -4.65 4.67
C THR A 23 -0.26 -3.38 5.29
N THR A 24 0.84 -3.45 6.03
CA THR A 24 1.50 -2.26 6.61
C THR A 24 1.89 -1.28 5.51
N PHE A 25 2.57 -1.76 4.46
CA PHE A 25 2.98 -0.92 3.35
C PHE A 25 1.80 -0.17 2.72
N LYS A 26 0.68 -0.88 2.47
CA LYS A 26 -0.54 -0.26 1.94
C LYS A 26 -1.11 0.80 2.88
N THR A 27 -1.10 0.57 4.18
CA THR A 27 -1.58 1.54 5.17
C THR A 27 -0.73 2.80 5.17
N CYS A 28 0.59 2.69 5.33
CA CYS A 28 1.51 3.82 5.32
C CYS A 28 1.42 4.62 3.99
N TYR A 29 1.34 3.93 2.85
CA TYR A 29 1.16 4.59 1.55
C TYR A 29 -0.13 5.41 1.47
N LEU A 30 -1.24 4.87 1.99
CA LEU A 30 -2.53 5.57 1.98
C LEU A 30 -2.53 6.75 2.96
N GLU A 31 -1.92 6.60 4.13
CA GLU A 31 -1.77 7.68 5.12
C GLU A 31 -0.98 8.87 4.54
N GLU A 32 0.14 8.60 3.88
CA GLU A 32 0.93 9.62 3.19
C GLU A 32 0.13 10.29 2.06
N THR A 33 -0.53 9.49 1.22
CA THR A 33 -1.35 9.99 0.10
C THR A 33 -2.48 10.90 0.60
N PHE A 34 -3.20 10.48 1.65
CA PHE A 34 -4.30 11.27 2.20
C PHE A 34 -3.82 12.50 2.97
N SER A 35 -2.65 12.44 3.60
CA SER A 35 -2.06 13.61 4.26
C SER A 35 -1.74 14.71 3.24
N LYS A 36 -1.12 14.36 2.11
CA LYS A 36 -0.90 15.30 0.98
C LYS A 36 -2.21 15.86 0.46
N LEU A 37 -3.20 14.99 0.24
CA LEU A 37 -4.52 15.39 -0.23
C LEU A 37 -5.21 16.39 0.71
N ILE A 38 -5.20 16.15 2.02
CA ILE A 38 -5.77 17.07 3.01
C ILE A 38 -5.01 18.39 3.01
N GLN A 39 -3.69 18.36 2.97
CA GLN A 39 -2.84 19.55 2.96
C GLN A 39 -3.13 20.44 1.73
N GLU A 40 -3.27 19.84 0.56
CA GLU A 40 -3.56 20.57 -0.68
C GLU A 40 -4.99 21.08 -0.73
N THR A 41 -5.96 20.28 -0.30
CA THR A 41 -7.39 20.63 -0.40
C THR A 41 -7.86 21.58 0.71
N THR A 42 -7.17 21.67 1.85
CA THR A 42 -7.56 22.56 2.97
C THR A 42 -6.88 23.95 2.89
N GLY A 43 -6.09 24.22 1.85
CA GLY A 43 -5.40 25.49 1.63
C GLY A 43 -6.34 26.67 1.29
N LYS A 44 -5.80 27.90 1.22
CA LYS A 44 -6.57 29.14 0.94
C LYS A 44 -7.38 29.10 -0.36
N GLU A 45 -6.91 28.37 -1.37
CA GLU A 45 -7.61 28.21 -2.65
C GLU A 45 -8.63 27.04 -2.64
N ASN A 46 -8.63 26.22 -1.59
CA ASN A 46 -9.53 25.08 -1.36
C ASN A 46 -9.79 24.26 -2.64
N PRO A 47 -8.73 23.78 -3.33
CA PRO A 47 -8.89 23.04 -4.57
C PRO A 47 -9.74 21.79 -4.30
N CYS A 48 -10.68 21.50 -5.20
CA CYS A 48 -11.55 20.34 -5.07
C CYS A 48 -10.72 19.05 -5.06
N LEU A 49 -11.16 18.04 -4.30
CA LEU A 49 -10.62 16.67 -4.31
C LEU A 49 -10.31 16.14 -5.72
N ASN A 50 -11.14 16.48 -6.71
CA ASN A 50 -10.96 16.09 -8.10
C ASN A 50 -9.68 16.66 -8.72
N ASN A 51 -9.31 17.89 -8.38
CA ASN A 51 -8.11 18.54 -8.91
C ASN A 51 -6.84 17.85 -8.41
N PHE A 52 -6.79 17.47 -7.13
CA PHE A 52 -5.70 16.67 -6.57
C PHE A 52 -5.46 15.42 -7.41
N TRP A 53 -6.50 14.60 -7.61
CA TRP A 53 -6.37 13.37 -8.39
C TRP A 53 -6.03 13.57 -9.87
N ARG A 54 -6.41 14.72 -10.45
CA ARG A 54 -6.01 15.08 -11.83
C ARG A 54 -4.54 15.49 -11.95
N GLN A 55 -3.97 16.05 -10.88
CA GLN A 55 -2.57 16.48 -10.84
C GLN A 55 -1.64 15.36 -10.36
N PHE A 56 -2.17 14.45 -9.53
CA PHE A 56 -1.45 13.29 -9.03
C PHE A 56 -0.98 12.40 -10.19
N ASN A 57 0.33 12.28 -10.33
CA ASN A 57 0.98 11.56 -11.40
C ASN A 57 1.84 10.41 -10.87
N ILE A 58 2.48 9.68 -11.80
CA ILE A 58 3.28 8.50 -11.45
C ILE A 58 4.48 8.86 -10.58
N MET A 59 5.08 10.04 -10.76
CA MET A 59 6.20 10.50 -9.94
C MET A 59 5.76 10.68 -8.48
N ASP A 60 4.59 11.28 -8.25
CA ASP A 60 4.03 11.43 -6.89
C ASP A 60 3.82 10.06 -6.23
N GLY A 61 3.37 9.07 -7.02
CA GLY A 61 3.25 7.68 -6.56
C GLY A 61 4.59 7.04 -6.22
N ILE A 62 5.63 7.26 -7.02
CA ILE A 62 6.99 6.78 -6.75
C ILE A 62 7.54 7.42 -5.47
N ASP A 63 7.33 8.71 -5.28
CA ASP A 63 7.75 9.43 -4.08
C ASP A 63 7.03 8.91 -2.83
N ASN A 64 5.71 8.65 -2.93
CA ASN A 64 4.95 8.03 -1.85
C ASN A 64 5.50 6.63 -1.52
N ILE A 65 5.89 5.82 -2.50
CA ILE A 65 6.52 4.52 -2.27
C ILE A 65 7.84 4.68 -1.53
N SER A 66 8.68 5.65 -1.91
CA SER A 66 9.96 5.92 -1.25
C SER A 66 9.77 6.28 0.23
N ILE A 67 8.88 7.24 0.51
CA ILE A 67 8.54 7.68 1.88
C ILE A 67 7.98 6.50 2.70
N THR A 68 7.01 5.78 2.12
CA THR A 68 6.40 4.61 2.77
C THR A 68 7.44 3.55 3.11
N TRP A 69 8.41 3.32 2.23
CA TRP A 69 9.45 2.32 2.45
C TRP A 69 10.38 2.69 3.61
N GLU A 70 10.63 3.99 3.83
CA GLU A 70 11.37 4.47 5.00
C GLU A 70 10.59 4.24 6.31
N GLU A 71 9.26 4.39 6.28
CA GLU A 71 8.40 4.19 7.46
C GLU A 71 8.19 2.71 7.82
N VAL A 72 8.17 1.81 6.83
CA VAL A 72 8.14 0.35 7.01
C VAL A 72 9.52 -0.14 7.48
N THR A 73 9.98 0.36 8.63
CA THR A 73 11.27 0.03 9.25
C THR A 73 11.34 -1.43 9.73
N ILE A 74 12.58 -1.87 10.03
CA ILE A 74 12.87 -3.16 10.69
C ILE A 74 12.05 -3.35 11.97
N GLN A 75 11.68 -2.28 12.69
CA GLN A 75 10.85 -2.38 13.89
C GLN A 75 9.43 -2.87 13.58
N CYS A 76 8.82 -2.40 12.48
CA CYS A 76 7.53 -2.92 12.04
C CYS A 76 7.63 -4.40 11.65
N MET A 77 8.71 -4.77 10.93
CA MET A 77 8.98 -6.16 10.58
C MET A 77 9.20 -7.05 11.82
N SER A 78 9.85 -6.54 12.87
CA SER A 78 10.08 -7.27 14.12
C SER A 78 8.79 -7.49 14.93
N GLY A 79 7.86 -6.54 14.90
CA GLY A 79 6.54 -6.66 15.53
C GLY A 79 5.61 -7.61 14.79
N LEU A 80 5.74 -7.70 13.46
CA LEU A 80 5.04 -8.68 12.63
C LEU A 80 5.61 -10.11 12.80
N TRP A 81 6.88 -10.25 13.16
CA TRP A 81 7.53 -11.54 13.40
C TRP A 81 7.08 -12.24 14.70
N GLN A 82 6.69 -11.45 15.72
CA GLN A 82 6.27 -11.97 17.02
C GLN A 82 4.78 -12.41 17.07
N LYS A 83 4.08 -12.39 15.93
CA LYS A 83 2.65 -12.76 15.80
C LYS A 83 2.42 -14.02 14.98
#